data_AF-X1CBK6-F1
#
_entry.id   AF-X1CBK6-F1
#
_cell.length_a   1.000
_cell.length_b   1.000
_cell.length_c   1.000
_cell.angle_alpha   90.00
_cell.angle_beta   90.00
_cell.angle_gamma   90.00
#
_symmetry.space_group_name_H-M   'P 1'
#
loop_
_entity.id
_entity.type
_entity.pdbx_description
1 polymer ?
#
loop_
_entity_poly.entity_id
_entity_poly.type
_entity_poly.pdbx_seq_one_letter_code
_entity_poly.pdbx_strand_id
1 'polypeptide(L)' 'MVAKTAAELGVNVLLLEEHPSPGLPVFCGEAISEKTLVEAGLCPDPLIIAQPIRKAHIYTPNGKHVT' A
#
# COMPACT_ATOMS: atom_id res chain seq x y z
N MET A 1 4.19 -6.43 5.94
CA MET A 1 4.43 -7.83 5.53
C MET A 1 5.34 -8.62 6.48
N VAL A 2 6.42 -8.03 7.01
CA VAL A 2 7.41 -8.73 7.84
C VAL A 2 6.82 -9.60 8.95
N ALA A 3 5.97 -9.04 9.84
CA ALA A 3 5.41 -9.79 10.96
C ALA A 3 4.57 -11.01 10.51
N LYS A 4 3.71 -10.83 9.50
CA LYS A 4 2.92 -11.91 8.89
C LYS A 4 3.85 -13.02 8.37
N THR A 5 4.81 -12.66 7.52
CA THR A 5 5.70 -13.64 6.88
C THR A 5 6.54 -14.39 7.92
N ALA A 6 7.07 -13.71 8.94
CA ALA A 6 7.82 -14.36 10.01
C ALA A 6 6.95 -15.35 10.82
N ALA A 7 5.71 -14.97 11.13
CA ALA A 7 4.77 -15.85 11.82
C ALA A 7 4.38 -17.08 10.98
N GLU A 8 4.14 -16.90 9.67
CA GLU A 8 3.88 -18.00 8.73
C GLU A 8 5.06 -18.98 8.60
N LEU A 9 6.29 -18.50 8.84
CA LEU A 9 7.51 -19.31 8.89
C LEU A 9 7.76 -19.94 10.28
N GLY A 10 6.80 -19.83 11.21
CA GLY A 10 6.86 -20.49 12.52
C GLY A 10 7.61 -19.71 13.61
N VAL A 11 7.95 -18.44 13.37
CA VAL A 11 8.58 -17.58 14.38
C VAL A 11 7.51 -17.08 15.36
N ASN A 12 7.84 -17.01 16.65
CA ASN A 12 7.00 -16.32 17.63
C ASN A 12 7.19 -14.81 17.49
N VAL A 13 6.14 -14.10 17.07
CA VAL A 13 6.20 -12.69 16.66
C VAL A 13 5.28 -11.85 17.52
N LEU A 14 5.79 -10.71 17.99
CA LEU A 14 5.02 -9.61 18.58
C LEU A 14 5.08 -8.40 17.66
N LEU A 15 3.92 -7.81 17.33
CA LEU A 15 3.82 -6.55 16.60
C LEU A 15 3.36 -5.46 17.57
N LEU A 16 4.06 -4.33 17.59
CA LEU A 16 3.72 -3.15 18.38
C LEU A 16 3.36 -2.00 17.44
N GLU A 17 2.31 -1.27 17.77
CA GLU A 17 1.85 -0.06 17.08
C GLU A 17 1.66 1.04 18.14
N GLU A 18 2.17 2.23 17.87
CA GLU A 18 2.11 3.37 18.79
C GLU A 18 0.69 3.96 18.83
N HIS A 19 0.02 4.00 17.69
CA HIS A 19 -1.30 4.61 17.57
C HIS A 19 -2.39 3.70 18.15
N PRO A 20 -3.47 4.29 18.70
CA PRO A 20 -4.58 3.52 19.25
C PRO A 20 -5.32 2.70 18.18
N SER A 21 -5.20 3.07 16.90
CA SER A 21 -5.77 2.33 15.78
C SER A 21 -4.73 2.20 14.66
N PRO A 22 -4.33 0.97 14.29
CA PRO A 22 -3.43 0.76 13.17
C PRO A 22 -3.95 1.40 11.88
N GLY A 23 -3.05 2.08 11.16
CA GLY A 23 -3.39 2.74 9.89
C GLY A 23 -4.12 4.07 10.03
N LEU A 24 -4.36 4.58 11.24
CA LEU A 24 -5.00 5.87 11.46
C LEU A 24 -4.17 6.79 12.38
N PRO A 25 -4.13 8.11 12.09
CA PRO A 25 -4.67 8.78 10.90
C PRO A 25 -3.84 8.47 9.63
N VAL A 26 -4.48 8.60 8.46
CA VAL A 26 -3.81 8.35 7.17
C VAL A 26 -3.01 9.59 6.74
N PHE A 27 -1.71 9.40 6.49
CA PHE A 27 -0.82 10.41 5.92
C PHE A 27 -0.11 9.88 4.67
N CYS A 28 -0.89 9.48 3.66
CA CYS A 28 -0.41 8.89 2.42
C CYS A 28 -1.26 9.36 1.24
N GLY A 29 -0.68 9.39 0.03
CA GLY A 29 -1.44 9.55 -1.21
C GLY A 29 -2.10 8.26 -1.71
N GLU A 30 -1.86 7.14 -1.03
CA GLU A 30 -2.53 5.84 -1.16
C GLU A 30 -2.40 5.13 -2.53
N ALA A 31 -1.70 5.73 -3.49
CA ALA A 31 -1.40 5.09 -4.76
C ALA A 31 -0.38 3.96 -4.60
N ILE A 32 -0.77 2.74 -4.95
CA ILE A 32 0.07 1.54 -4.98
C ILE A 32 -0.21 0.73 -6.24
N SER A 33 0.78 0.00 -6.74
CA SER A 33 0.57 -0.91 -7.86
C SER A 33 -0.19 -2.16 -7.41
N GLU A 34 -1.13 -2.63 -8.24
CA GLU A 34 -1.87 -3.88 -7.99
C GLU A 34 -0.93 -5.08 -7.84
N LYS A 35 0.14 -5.11 -8.65
CA LYS A 35 1.19 -6.13 -8.59
C LYS A 35 1.79 -6.24 -7.18
N THR A 36 2.08 -5.12 -6.53
CA THR A 36 2.64 -5.12 -5.17
C THR A 36 1.69 -5.73 -4.14
N LEU A 37 0.38 -5.51 -4.27
CA LEU A 37 -0.61 -6.14 -3.38
C LEU A 37 -0.61 -7.67 -3.56
N VAL A 38 -0.63 -8.14 -4.80
CA VAL A 38 -0.63 -9.57 -5.12
C VAL A 38 0.67 -10.25 -4.66
N GLU A 39 1.82 -9.64 -4.91
CA GLU A 39 3.13 -10.16 -4.46
C GLU A 39 3.25 -10.17 -2.92
N ALA A 40 2.55 -9.27 -2.23
CA ALA A 40 2.41 -9.31 -0.78
C ALA A 40 1.38 -10.38 -0.30
N GLY A 41 0.78 -11.15 -1.20
CA GLY A 41 -0.24 -12.14 -0.86
C GLY A 41 -1.52 -11.49 -0.31
N LEU A 42 -1.84 -10.28 -0.78
CA LEU A 42 -3.09 -9.59 -0.52
C LEU A 42 -3.99 -9.72 -1.76
N CYS A 43 -5.29 -9.87 -1.55
CA CYS A 43 -6.28 -9.86 -2.62
C CYS A 43 -6.70 -8.40 -2.89
N PRO A 44 -6.61 -7.91 -4.13
CA PRO A 44 -7.22 -6.64 -4.52
C PRO A 44 -8.75 -6.71 -4.32
N ASP A 45 -9.24 -6.12 -3.22
CA ASP A 45 -10.66 -6.14 -2.84
C ASP A 45 -11.25 -4.72 -2.87
N PRO A 46 -12.48 -4.52 -3.38
CA PRO A 46 -13.16 -3.22 -3.36
C PRO A 46 -13.29 -2.58 -1.97
N LEU A 47 -13.22 -3.35 -0.88
CA LEU A 47 -13.22 -2.85 0.49
C LEU A 47 -11.95 -2.06 0.85
N ILE A 48 -10.83 -2.31 0.15
CA ILE A 48 -9.54 -1.66 0.41
C ILE A 48 -9.02 -0.86 -0.79
N ILE A 49 -9.68 -0.96 -1.96
CA ILE A 49 -9.33 -0.21 -3.17
C ILE A 49 -10.43 0.81 -3.44
N ALA A 50 -10.12 2.08 -3.19
CA ALA A 50 -11.04 3.18 -3.49
C ALA A 50 -11.24 3.39 -5.00
N GLN A 51 -10.19 3.26 -5.81
CA GLN A 51 -10.25 3.41 -7.26
C GLN A 51 -9.07 2.75 -7.98
N PRO A 52 -9.27 2.21 -9.21
CA PRO A 52 -8.17 1.74 -10.05
C PRO A 52 -7.48 2.92 -10.77
N ILE A 53 -6.14 2.89 -10.82
CA ILE A 53 -5.32 3.88 -11.54
C ILE A 53 -4.87 3.28 -12.87
N ARG A 54 -5.26 3.91 -13.99
CA ARG A 54 -4.91 3.42 -15.35
C ARG A 54 -3.68 4.10 -15.96
N LYS A 55 -3.36 5.31 -15.53
CA LYS A 55 -2.27 6.11 -16.08
C LYS A 55 -1.80 7.14 -15.05
N ALA A 56 -0.52 7.47 -15.08
CA ALA A 56 0.05 8.63 -14.43
C ALA A 56 0.44 9.68 -15.47
N HIS A 57 0.27 10.95 -15.12
CA HIS A 57 0.67 12.08 -15.94
C HIS A 57 1.78 12.84 -15.23
N ILE A 58 2.89 13.10 -15.93
CA ILE A 58 4.03 13.83 -15.38
C ILE A 58 4.06 15.21 -16.03
N TYR A 59 3.93 16.24 -15.20
CA TYR A 59 3.97 17.63 -15.62
C TYR A 59 5.26 18.27 -15.13
N THR A 60 5.98 18.89 -16.05
CA THR A 60 7.14 19.73 -15.72
C THR A 60 6.67 21.07 -15.13
N PRO A 61 7.51 21.83 -14.40
CA PRO A 61 7.08 23.06 -13.73
C PRO A 61 6.45 24.14 -14.63
N ASN A 62 6.74 24.11 -15.94
CA ASN A 62 6.12 25.01 -16.92
C ASN A 62 4.76 24.51 -17.44
N GLY A 63 4.20 23.44 -16.87
CA GLY A 63 2.93 22.83 -17.23
C GLY A 63 2.98 21.89 -18.44
N LYS A 64 4.14 21.72 -19.10
CA LYS A 64 4.26 20.76 -20.21
C LYS A 64 4.29 19.33 -19.69
N HIS A 65 3.58 18.45 -20.39
CA HIS A 65 3.55 17.02 -20.12
C HIS A 65 4.74 16.30 -20.75
N VAL A 66 5.39 15.42 -20.01
CA VAL A 66 6.35 14.44 -20.52
C VAL A 66 5.72 13.05 -20.43
N THR A 67 5.78 12.32 -21.55
CA THR A 67 5.22 10.97 -21.68
C THR A 67 6.25 9.92 -21.30
#